data_AF-W8Y7W4-F1
#
_entry.id   AF-W8Y7W4-F1
#
_cell.length_a   1.000
_cell.length_b   1.000
_cell.length_c   1.000
_cell.angle_alpha   90.00
_cell.angle_beta   90.00
_cell.angle_gamma   90.00
#
_symmetry.space_group_name_H-M   'P 1'
#
loop_
_entity.id
_entity.type
_entity.pdbx_description
1 polymer ?
#
loop_
_entity_poly.entity_id
_entity_poly.type
_entity_poly.pdbx_seq_one_letter_code
_entity_poly.pdbx_strand_id
1 'polypeptide(L)'
;MNVTKKQGLYNRLIRLNPPQILALGFFCLIVVGGLLLKLPFATKAHISWVDAFFTATLAATVTGLGVVDTASTFTMFGEIVIMFLIQTGGLGLMTIAILIVWVLGKKIGLRHRLLIGEAFNQTNIGGLVKLVKRVFIFSICIELIGVIFLSFRFIPEFGFGKGLYYSIFHVIASYNNAGFALWPDNLTRYVGDPIINIGICSLIVIGDSVLPY
;
A
#
# COMPACT_ATOMS: atom_id res chain seq x y z
N MET A 1 -40.68 6.56 -2.35
CA MET A 1 -40.02 7.15 -3.54
C MET A 1 -38.47 7.24 -3.44
N ASN A 2 -37.80 6.48 -2.56
CA ASN A 2 -36.34 6.58 -2.33
C ASN A 2 -35.51 5.30 -2.65
N VAL A 3 -36.15 4.19 -3.01
CA VAL A 3 -35.45 2.91 -3.28
C VAL A 3 -34.96 2.82 -4.73
N THR A 4 -35.69 3.41 -5.67
CA THR A 4 -35.43 3.35 -7.12
C THR A 4 -34.22 4.17 -7.58
N LYS A 5 -33.89 5.29 -6.92
CA LYS A 5 -32.67 6.08 -7.25
C LYS A 5 -31.37 5.36 -6.88
N LYS A 6 -31.34 4.62 -5.76
CA LYS A 6 -30.17 3.84 -5.32
C LYS A 6 -29.86 2.69 -6.29
N GLN A 7 -30.88 2.03 -6.83
CA GLN A 7 -30.72 1.00 -7.87
C GLN A 7 -30.22 1.56 -9.20
N GLY A 8 -30.57 2.80 -9.56
CA GLY A 8 -30.09 3.45 -10.79
C GLY A 8 -28.60 3.79 -10.78
N LEU A 9 -28.05 4.23 -9.64
CA LEU A 9 -26.62 4.46 -9.48
C LEU A 9 -25.83 3.14 -9.47
N TYR A 10 -26.36 2.13 -8.78
CA TYR A 10 -25.83 0.77 -8.77
C TYR A 10 -25.77 0.18 -10.18
N ASN A 11 -26.85 0.31 -10.97
CA ASN A 11 -26.93 -0.17 -12.36
C ASN A 11 -26.05 0.62 -13.36
N ARG A 12 -25.66 1.87 -13.07
CA ARG A 12 -24.68 2.62 -13.87
C ARG A 12 -23.24 2.20 -13.59
N LEU A 13 -22.88 1.97 -12.32
CA LEU A 13 -21.60 1.35 -11.94
C LEU A 13 -21.45 -0.07 -12.53
N ILE A 14 -22.57 -0.77 -12.71
CA ILE A 14 -22.67 -2.13 -13.29
C ILE A 14 -22.30 -2.20 -14.79
N ARG A 15 -22.14 -1.07 -15.50
CA ARG A 15 -21.70 -1.00 -16.91
C ARG A 15 -20.23 -0.61 -17.12
N LEU A 16 -19.46 -0.38 -16.07
CA LEU A 16 -18.05 -0.01 -16.21
C LEU A 16 -17.19 -1.22 -16.60
N ASN A 17 -16.26 -1.00 -17.54
CA ASN A 17 -15.30 -2.02 -17.95
C ASN A 17 -14.22 -2.21 -16.86
N PRO A 18 -13.53 -3.37 -16.80
CA PRO A 18 -12.53 -3.65 -15.77
C PRO A 18 -11.49 -2.54 -15.51
N PRO A 19 -10.88 -1.93 -16.54
CA PRO A 19 -9.92 -0.84 -16.34
C PRO A 19 -10.54 0.41 -15.70
N GLN A 20 -11.81 0.72 -15.99
CA GLN A 20 -12.51 1.87 -15.40
C GLN A 20 -12.79 1.65 -13.92
N ILE A 21 -13.11 0.41 -13.52
CA ILE A 21 -13.32 0.06 -12.11
C ILE A 21 -12.01 0.15 -11.34
N LEU A 22 -10.90 -0.31 -11.94
CA LEU A 22 -9.55 -0.16 -11.39
C LEU A 22 -9.18 1.31 -11.18
N ALA A 23 -9.33 2.14 -12.23
CA ALA A 23 -9.01 3.56 -12.18
C ALA A 23 -9.85 4.30 -11.13
N LEU A 24 -11.17 4.01 -11.07
CA LEU A 24 -12.05 4.62 -10.07
C LEU A 24 -11.69 4.16 -8.66
N GLY A 25 -11.31 2.90 -8.47
CA GLY A 25 -10.81 2.39 -7.20
C GLY A 25 -9.57 3.14 -6.72
N PHE A 26 -8.58 3.32 -7.60
CA PHE A 26 -7.35 4.07 -7.30
C PHE A 26 -7.64 5.52 -6.98
N PHE A 27 -8.51 6.16 -7.77
CA PHE A 27 -8.95 7.52 -7.49
C PHE A 27 -9.62 7.64 -6.11
N CYS A 28 -10.53 6.72 -5.76
CA CYS A 28 -11.17 6.70 -4.44
C CYS A 28 -10.15 6.50 -3.31
N LEU A 29 -9.18 5.59 -3.49
CA LEU A 29 -8.12 5.35 -2.50
C LEU A 29 -7.30 6.64 -2.25
N ILE A 30 -6.90 7.33 -3.32
CA ILE A 30 -6.15 8.59 -3.25
C ILE A 30 -6.98 9.69 -2.58
N VAL A 31 -8.26 9.83 -2.92
CA VAL A 31 -9.13 10.84 -2.32
C VAL A 31 -9.32 10.60 -0.83
N VAL A 32 -9.60 9.35 -0.44
CA VAL A 32 -9.73 8.98 0.98
C VAL A 32 -8.41 9.21 1.72
N GLY A 33 -7.29 8.77 1.14
CA GLY A 33 -5.96 8.99 1.69
C GLY A 33 -5.63 10.48 1.89
N GLY A 34 -5.84 11.30 0.86
CA GLY A 34 -5.59 12.74 0.90
C GLY A 34 -6.45 13.45 1.94
N LEU A 35 -7.73 13.07 2.08
CA LEU A 35 -8.60 13.59 3.13
C LEU A 35 -8.14 13.19 4.53
N LEU A 36 -7.71 11.94 4.72
CA LEU A 36 -7.17 11.46 6.00
C LEU A 36 -5.87 12.19 6.36
N LEU A 37 -4.97 12.40 5.40
CA LEU A 37 -3.72 13.14 5.61
C LEU A 37 -3.95 14.64 5.87
N LYS A 38 -5.06 15.21 5.38
CA LYS A 38 -5.41 16.60 5.63
C LYS A 38 -5.97 16.85 7.05
N LEU A 39 -6.29 15.80 7.80
CA LEU A 39 -6.78 15.93 9.17
C LEU A 39 -5.73 16.59 10.09
N PRO A 40 -6.14 17.44 11.04
CA PRO A 40 -5.22 18.19 11.89
C PRO A 40 -4.37 17.30 12.81
N PHE A 41 -4.82 16.07 13.11
CA PHE A 41 -4.05 15.11 13.90
C PHE A 41 -3.13 14.21 13.05
N ALA A 42 -3.21 14.29 11.71
CA ALA A 42 -2.33 13.57 10.80
C ALA A 42 -1.03 14.33 10.51
N THR A 43 -1.01 15.64 10.77
CA THR A 43 0.11 16.52 10.42
C THR A 43 0.61 17.30 11.63
N LYS A 44 1.92 17.52 11.70
CA LYS A 44 2.57 18.31 12.77
C LYS A 44 2.42 19.82 12.52
N ALA A 45 2.29 20.20 11.25
CA ALA A 45 2.08 21.57 10.79
C ALA A 45 1.02 21.60 9.68
N HIS A 46 0.51 22.78 9.34
CA HIS A 46 -0.49 22.92 8.29
C HIS A 46 0.07 22.52 6.91
N ILE A 47 -0.45 21.44 6.33
CA ILE A 47 -0.15 21.00 4.95
C ILE A 47 -1.11 21.62 3.94
N SER A 48 -0.66 21.94 2.72
CA SER A 48 -1.57 22.39 1.65
C SER A 48 -2.46 21.25 1.14
N TRP A 49 -3.59 21.58 0.51
CA TRP A 49 -4.45 20.57 -0.12
C TRP A 49 -3.72 19.82 -1.24
N VAL A 50 -2.88 20.55 -2.00
CA VAL A 50 -2.11 19.96 -3.10
C VAL A 50 -1.12 18.94 -2.54
N ASP A 51 -0.34 19.31 -1.51
CA ASP A 51 0.67 18.42 -0.94
C ASP A 51 0.03 17.18 -0.31
N ALA A 52 -1.09 17.32 0.41
CA ALA A 52 -1.76 16.18 1.03
C ALA A 52 -2.23 15.13 -0.01
N PHE A 53 -2.85 15.58 -1.11
CA PHE A 53 -3.30 14.69 -2.18
C PHE A 53 -2.14 14.18 -3.04
N PHE A 54 -1.08 14.98 -3.19
CA PHE A 54 0.14 14.56 -3.89
C PHE A 54 0.84 13.45 -3.11
N THR A 55 1.05 13.62 -1.80
CA THR A 55 1.60 12.57 -0.93
C THR A 55 0.73 11.32 -0.95
N ALA A 56 -0.60 11.45 -0.87
CA ALA A 56 -1.49 10.30 -0.96
C ALA A 56 -1.38 9.57 -2.30
N THR A 57 -1.23 10.32 -3.40
CA THR A 57 -1.03 9.75 -4.74
C THR A 57 0.26 8.96 -4.79
N LEU A 58 1.38 9.55 -4.39
CA LEU A 58 2.70 8.90 -4.42
C LEU A 58 2.79 7.67 -3.53
N ALA A 59 2.12 7.70 -2.37
CA ALA A 59 2.04 6.55 -1.48
C ALA A 59 1.23 5.42 -2.13
N ALA A 60 0.06 5.75 -2.72
CA ALA A 60 -0.80 4.77 -3.38
C ALA A 60 -0.24 4.24 -4.71
N THR A 61 0.50 5.05 -5.47
CA THR A 61 1.20 4.64 -6.71
C THR A 61 2.62 4.16 -6.45
N VAL A 62 3.05 4.20 -5.20
CA VAL A 62 4.30 3.63 -4.72
C VAL A 62 5.53 4.19 -5.47
N THR A 63 5.52 5.51 -5.71
CA THR A 63 6.50 6.18 -6.58
C THR A 63 7.66 6.83 -5.81
N GLY A 64 7.46 7.15 -4.52
CA GLY A 64 8.55 7.58 -3.63
C GLY A 64 9.15 8.97 -3.84
N LEU A 65 8.51 9.84 -4.62
CA LEU A 65 8.95 11.22 -4.81
C LEU A 65 8.37 12.15 -3.74
N GLY A 66 8.95 12.21 -2.54
CA GLY A 66 8.45 13.10 -1.48
C GLY A 66 8.51 14.59 -1.87
N VAL A 67 7.36 15.24 -2.07
CA VAL A 67 7.26 16.72 -2.20
C VAL A 67 7.40 17.40 -0.84
N VAL A 68 6.99 16.71 0.22
CA VAL A 68 7.18 17.11 1.61
C VAL A 68 7.90 15.98 2.34
N ASP A 69 8.78 16.34 3.26
CA ASP A 69 9.47 15.36 4.07
C ASP A 69 8.49 14.67 5.01
N THR A 70 8.41 13.34 4.91
CA THR A 70 7.39 12.54 5.60
C THR A 70 7.60 12.57 7.11
N ALA A 71 8.87 12.50 7.53
CA ALA A 71 9.28 12.46 8.92
C ALA A 71 8.94 13.75 9.69
N SER A 72 9.15 14.91 9.07
CA SER A 72 8.90 16.21 9.70
C SER A 72 7.46 16.68 9.56
N THR A 73 6.74 16.25 8.51
CA THR A 73 5.40 16.77 8.21
C THR A 73 4.30 15.98 8.91
N PHE A 74 4.38 14.65 8.93
CA PHE A 74 3.29 13.81 9.41
C PHE A 74 3.49 13.39 10.87
N THR A 75 2.37 13.18 11.56
CA THR A 75 2.35 12.51 12.87
C THR A 75 2.39 11.00 12.65
N MET A 76 2.52 10.24 13.74
CA MET A 76 2.39 8.78 13.69
C MET A 76 1.08 8.31 13.01
N PHE A 77 -0.02 9.05 13.17
CA PHE A 77 -1.26 8.73 12.46
C PHE A 77 -1.11 8.92 10.94
N GLY A 78 -0.52 10.04 10.50
CA GLY A 78 -0.29 10.30 9.08
C GLY A 78 0.67 9.29 8.45
N GLU A 79 1.73 8.93 9.17
CA GLU A 79 2.69 7.89 8.75
C GLU A 79 2.01 6.52 8.62
N ILE A 80 1.10 6.15 9.53
CA ILE A 80 0.29 4.93 9.41
C ILE A 80 -0.63 4.99 8.18
N VAL A 81 -1.27 6.13 7.91
CA VAL A 81 -2.09 6.31 6.69
C VAL A 81 -1.24 6.12 5.44
N ILE A 82 -0.04 6.70 5.38
CA ILE A 82 0.91 6.53 4.28
C ILE A 82 1.30 5.06 4.13
N MET A 83 1.64 4.37 5.23
CA MET A 83 1.96 2.95 5.24
C MET A 83 0.82 2.09 4.67
N PHE A 84 -0.43 2.39 5.02
CA PHE A 84 -1.59 1.71 4.44
C PHE A 84 -1.78 2.00 2.95
N LEU A 85 -1.56 3.23 2.51
CA LEU A 85 -1.62 3.59 1.09
C LEU A 85 -0.55 2.84 0.29
N ILE A 86 0.67 2.74 0.83
CA ILE A 86 1.77 1.97 0.24
C ILE A 86 1.38 0.50 0.12
N GLN A 87 0.92 -0.13 1.19
CA GLN A 87 0.58 -1.56 1.18
C GLN A 87 -0.55 -1.87 0.20
N THR A 88 -1.58 -1.03 0.17
CA THR A 88 -2.75 -1.21 -0.70
C THR A 88 -2.42 -0.92 -2.17
N GLY A 89 -1.51 0.03 -2.41
CA GLY A 89 -0.96 0.35 -3.72
C GLY A 89 -0.09 -0.76 -4.29
N GLY A 90 0.92 -1.20 -3.52
CA GLY A 90 1.94 -2.16 -3.96
C GLY A 90 1.41 -3.56 -4.20
N LEU A 91 0.50 -4.04 -3.33
CA LEU A 91 -0.22 -5.31 -3.57
C LEU A 91 -1.27 -5.21 -4.69
N GLY A 92 -1.65 -3.99 -5.06
CA GLY A 92 -2.73 -3.70 -5.99
C GLY A 92 -4.11 -3.74 -5.33
N LEU A 93 -4.95 -2.76 -5.67
CA LEU A 93 -6.30 -2.61 -5.13
C LEU A 93 -7.19 -3.84 -5.27
N MET A 94 -7.03 -4.59 -6.37
CA MET A 94 -7.85 -5.79 -6.60
C MET A 94 -7.51 -6.91 -5.62
N THR A 95 -6.24 -7.05 -5.24
CA THR A 95 -5.80 -7.99 -4.22
C THR A 95 -6.56 -7.74 -2.92
N ILE A 96 -6.59 -6.49 -2.46
CA ILE A 96 -7.28 -6.09 -1.23
C ILE A 96 -8.80 -6.31 -1.34
N ALA A 97 -9.42 -5.89 -2.45
CA ALA A 97 -10.86 -6.05 -2.65
C ALA A 97 -11.30 -7.53 -2.59
N ILE A 98 -10.49 -8.44 -3.11
CA ILE A 98 -10.79 -9.87 -3.13
C ILE A 98 -10.57 -10.52 -1.79
N LEU A 99 -9.53 -10.11 -1.06
CA LEU A 99 -9.32 -10.57 0.30
C LEU A 99 -10.51 -10.21 1.18
N ILE A 100 -11.06 -8.99 1.05
CA ILE A 100 -12.27 -8.59 1.77
C ILE A 100 -13.46 -9.51 1.39
N VAL A 101 -13.72 -9.71 0.10
CA VAL A 101 -14.82 -10.60 -0.36
C VAL A 101 -14.64 -12.03 0.15
N TRP A 102 -13.39 -12.51 0.18
CA TRP A 102 -13.05 -13.85 0.65
C TRP A 102 -13.23 -14.00 2.16
N VAL A 103 -12.74 -13.05 2.97
CA VAL A 103 -12.89 -13.03 4.43
C VAL A 103 -14.36 -12.96 4.84
N LEU A 104 -15.18 -12.24 4.06
CA LEU A 104 -16.63 -12.18 4.25
C LEU A 104 -17.36 -13.48 3.84
N GLY A 105 -16.64 -14.53 3.43
CA GLY A 105 -17.23 -15.82 3.04
C GLY A 105 -18.04 -15.78 1.75
N LYS A 106 -17.97 -14.71 0.97
CA LYS A 106 -18.75 -14.55 -0.26
C LYS A 106 -18.08 -15.25 -1.43
N LYS A 107 -18.89 -15.85 -2.32
CA LYS A 107 -18.40 -16.46 -3.55
C LYS A 107 -17.87 -15.39 -4.50
N ILE A 108 -16.66 -15.58 -5.01
CA ILE A 108 -16.03 -14.68 -5.98
C ILE A 108 -16.57 -15.01 -7.38
N GLY A 109 -17.45 -14.13 -7.89
CA GLY A 109 -18.07 -14.24 -9.21
C GLY A 109 -17.11 -13.94 -10.37
N LEU A 110 -17.56 -14.23 -11.60
CA LEU A 110 -16.76 -14.10 -12.82
C LEU A 110 -16.21 -12.68 -13.04
N ARG A 111 -17.02 -11.64 -12.79
CA ARG A 111 -16.60 -10.24 -12.94
C ARG A 111 -15.38 -9.91 -12.08
N HIS A 112 -15.36 -10.32 -10.81
CA HIS A 112 -14.20 -10.12 -9.95
C HIS A 112 -12.96 -10.82 -10.51
N ARG A 113 -13.11 -12.02 -11.08
CA ARG A 113 -11.98 -12.73 -11.70
C ARG A 113 -11.46 -12.02 -12.95
N LEU A 114 -12.34 -11.42 -13.76
CA LEU A 114 -11.93 -10.57 -14.89
C LEU A 114 -11.14 -9.34 -14.43
N LEU A 115 -11.55 -8.71 -13.33
CA LEU A 115 -10.80 -7.59 -12.73
C LEU A 115 -9.39 -8.00 -12.27
N ILE A 116 -9.22 -9.22 -11.74
CA ILE A 116 -7.90 -9.75 -11.37
C ILE A 116 -7.07 -9.98 -12.62
N GLY A 117 -7.66 -10.59 -13.64
CA GLY A 117 -7.01 -10.85 -14.92
C GLY A 117 -6.42 -9.55 -15.47
N GLU A 118 -7.23 -8.49 -15.49
CA GLU A 118 -6.77 -7.17 -15.91
C GLU A 118 -5.67 -6.60 -15.00
N ALA A 119 -5.85 -6.65 -13.67
CA ALA A 119 -4.91 -6.07 -12.71
C ALA A 119 -3.53 -6.73 -12.71
N PHE A 120 -3.49 -8.05 -12.97
CA PHE A 120 -2.26 -8.85 -13.01
C PHE A 120 -1.82 -9.16 -14.44
N ASN A 121 -2.45 -8.56 -15.45
CA ASN A 121 -2.19 -8.83 -16.87
C ASN A 121 -2.26 -10.33 -17.26
N GLN A 122 -3.17 -11.07 -16.63
CA GLN A 122 -3.36 -12.51 -16.80
C GLN A 122 -4.55 -12.81 -17.73
N THR A 123 -4.29 -13.58 -18.79
CA THR A 123 -5.31 -13.98 -19.77
C THR A 123 -6.14 -15.20 -19.32
N ASN A 124 -5.62 -16.00 -18.38
CA ASN A 124 -6.31 -17.18 -17.86
C ASN A 124 -7.05 -16.87 -16.55
N ILE A 125 -8.38 -17.00 -16.57
CA ILE A 125 -9.27 -16.68 -15.45
C ILE A 125 -9.26 -17.79 -14.38
N GLY A 126 -8.81 -18.99 -14.75
CA GLY A 126 -8.71 -20.15 -13.87
C GLY A 126 -7.67 -19.94 -12.77
N GLY A 127 -8.08 -20.10 -11.51
CA GLY A 127 -7.14 -20.08 -10.39
C GLY A 127 -6.63 -18.71 -9.93
N LEU A 128 -7.04 -17.60 -10.57
CA LEU A 128 -6.66 -16.22 -10.19
C LEU A 128 -6.90 -15.90 -8.71
N VAL A 129 -7.99 -16.40 -8.14
CA VAL A 129 -8.28 -16.24 -6.70
C VAL A 129 -7.23 -16.93 -5.83
N LYS A 130 -6.74 -18.11 -6.24
CA LYS A 130 -5.68 -18.82 -5.51
C LYS A 130 -4.35 -18.08 -5.65
N LEU A 131 -4.07 -17.51 -6.83
CA LEU A 131 -2.90 -16.69 -7.09
C LEU A 131 -2.86 -15.46 -6.18
N VAL A 132 -3.93 -14.66 -6.15
CA VAL A 132 -4.06 -13.48 -5.27
C VAL A 132 -3.82 -13.83 -3.80
N LYS A 133 -4.38 -14.96 -3.32
CA LYS A 133 -4.16 -15.41 -1.95
C LYS A 133 -2.71 -15.80 -1.69
N ARG A 134 -2.05 -16.50 -2.62
CA ARG A 134 -0.65 -16.88 -2.49
C ARG A 134 0.24 -15.66 -2.45
N VAL A 135 0.03 -14.70 -3.36
CA VAL A 135 0.76 -13.42 -3.41
C VAL A 135 0.61 -12.68 -2.08
N PHE A 136 -0.63 -12.54 -1.58
CA PHE A 136 -0.87 -11.86 -0.31
C PHE A 136 -0.18 -12.54 0.88
N ILE A 137 -0.35 -13.86 1.03
CA ILE A 137 0.27 -14.61 2.13
C ILE A 137 1.79 -14.53 2.03
N PHE A 138 2.34 -14.69 0.83
CA PHE A 138 3.77 -14.61 0.59
C PHE A 138 4.33 -13.23 0.95
N SER A 139 3.67 -12.16 0.52
CA SER A 139 4.05 -10.78 0.85
C SER A 139 4.08 -10.55 2.36
N ILE A 140 3.00 -10.87 3.08
CA ILE A 140 2.93 -10.70 4.54
C ILE A 140 4.04 -11.54 5.22
N CYS A 141 4.32 -12.76 4.75
CA CYS A 141 5.39 -13.58 5.32
C CYS A 141 6.77 -12.96 5.12
N ILE A 142 7.09 -12.48 3.91
CA ILE A 142 8.37 -11.82 3.62
C ILE A 142 8.50 -10.52 4.41
N GLU A 143 7.45 -9.72 4.50
CA GLU A 143 7.42 -8.51 5.30
C GLU A 143 7.67 -8.84 6.78
N LEU A 144 7.00 -9.83 7.35
CA LEU A 144 7.24 -10.23 8.75
C LEU A 144 8.69 -10.67 8.98
N ILE A 145 9.29 -11.44 8.06
CA ILE A 145 10.70 -11.83 8.14
C ILE A 145 11.59 -10.59 8.06
N GLY A 146 11.33 -9.67 7.14
CA GLY A 146 12.05 -8.41 7.01
C GLY A 146 11.96 -7.55 8.27
N VAL A 147 10.79 -7.49 8.90
CA VAL A 147 10.57 -6.71 10.13
C VAL A 147 11.43 -7.27 11.25
N ILE A 148 11.45 -8.61 11.42
CA ILE A 148 12.32 -9.26 12.41
C ILE A 148 13.79 -8.96 12.10
N PHE A 149 14.18 -9.02 10.82
CA PHE A 149 15.54 -8.79 10.37
C PHE A 149 16.02 -7.35 10.64
N LEU A 150 15.26 -6.33 10.20
CA LEU A 150 15.59 -4.92 10.45
C LEU A 150 15.50 -4.56 11.95
N SER A 151 14.65 -5.26 12.70
CA SER A 151 14.53 -5.04 14.15
C SER A 151 15.80 -5.36 14.91
N PHE A 152 16.66 -6.27 14.43
CA PHE A 152 17.97 -6.50 15.03
C PHE A 152 18.84 -5.24 15.06
N ARG A 153 18.64 -4.32 14.10
CA ARG A 153 19.38 -3.06 14.05
C ARG A 153 18.64 -1.90 14.70
N PHE A 154 17.34 -1.76 14.44
CA PHE A 154 16.56 -0.61 14.93
C PHE A 154 16.13 -0.70 16.39
N ILE A 155 15.89 -1.90 16.95
CA ILE A 155 15.52 -2.03 18.37
C ILE A 155 16.66 -1.60 19.31
N PRO A 156 17.91 -2.03 19.12
CA PRO A 156 19.02 -1.56 19.96
C PRO A 156 19.26 -0.05 19.87
N GLU A 157 18.98 0.57 18.72
CA GLU A 157 19.23 2.00 18.49
C GLU A 157 18.11 2.90 19.04
N PHE A 158 16.84 2.52 18.84
CA PHE A 158 15.68 3.38 19.16
C PHE A 158 14.80 2.86 20.30
N GLY A 159 15.13 1.71 20.87
CA GLY A 159 14.32 0.98 21.84
C GLY A 159 13.22 0.13 21.18
N PHE A 160 12.58 -0.73 21.97
CA PHE A 160 11.65 -1.74 21.44
C PHE A 160 10.48 -1.16 20.63
N GLY A 161 9.72 -0.21 21.20
CA GLY A 161 8.52 0.33 20.56
C GLY A 161 8.82 1.10 19.27
N LYS A 162 9.77 2.04 19.31
CA LYS A 162 10.15 2.83 18.13
C LYS A 162 10.92 2.01 17.10
N GLY A 163 11.83 1.14 17.56
CA GLY A 163 12.60 0.27 16.68
C GLY A 163 11.70 -0.66 15.88
N LEU A 164 10.71 -1.30 16.53
CA LEU A 164 9.73 -2.15 15.83
C LEU A 164 8.88 -1.34 14.83
N TYR A 165 8.43 -0.15 15.22
CA TYR A 165 7.69 0.74 14.32
C TYR A 165 8.49 1.14 13.08
N TYR A 166 9.76 1.52 13.26
CA TYR A 166 10.64 1.85 12.15
C TYR A 166 10.95 0.66 11.26
N SER A 167 11.12 -0.54 11.83
CA SER A 167 11.26 -1.76 11.05
C SER A 167 10.02 -2.02 10.18
N ILE A 168 8.82 -1.93 10.75
CA ILE A 168 7.56 -2.15 10.02
C ILE A 168 7.41 -1.18 8.86
N PHE A 169 7.60 0.12 9.12
CA PHE A 169 7.45 1.12 8.07
C PHE A 169 8.44 0.91 6.93
N HIS A 170 9.73 0.75 7.24
CA HIS A 170 10.75 0.62 6.19
C HIS A 170 10.62 -0.72 5.45
N VAL A 171 10.17 -1.79 6.09
CA VAL A 171 9.88 -3.03 5.38
C VAL A 171 8.73 -2.87 4.40
N ILE A 172 7.60 -2.30 4.82
CA ILE A 172 6.44 -2.09 3.94
C ILE A 172 6.83 -1.14 2.79
N ALA A 173 7.55 -0.07 3.10
CA ALA A 173 8.04 0.86 2.09
C ALA A 173 8.99 0.19 1.09
N SER A 174 9.95 -0.62 1.55
CA SER A 174 10.94 -1.26 0.68
C SER A 174 10.38 -2.46 -0.09
N TYR A 175 9.57 -3.30 0.53
CA TYR A 175 8.94 -4.44 -0.15
C TYR A 175 8.02 -4.00 -1.28
N ASN A 176 7.30 -2.90 -1.10
CA ASN A 176 6.42 -2.36 -2.13
C ASN A 176 7.14 -1.39 -3.09
N ASN A 177 8.44 -1.08 -2.91
CA ASN A 177 9.21 -0.12 -3.71
C ASN A 177 8.76 1.35 -3.59
N ALA A 178 8.28 1.73 -2.41
CA ALA A 178 7.66 3.02 -2.15
C ALA A 178 8.61 4.19 -2.02
N GLY A 179 9.88 3.99 -1.69
CA GLY A 179 10.86 5.07 -1.51
C GLY A 179 10.59 6.03 -0.34
N PHE A 180 9.56 5.81 0.47
CA PHE A 180 9.26 6.58 1.69
C PHE A 180 10.16 6.16 2.85
N ALA A 181 10.57 7.12 3.67
CA ALA A 181 11.32 6.88 4.90
C ALA A 181 10.82 7.77 6.05
N LEU A 182 11.09 7.33 7.28
CA LEU A 182 10.72 8.05 8.51
C LEU A 182 11.82 9.00 8.99
N TRP A 183 12.84 9.24 8.17
CA TRP A 183 13.90 10.21 8.45
C TRP A 183 14.10 11.17 7.28
N PRO A 184 14.45 12.45 7.55
CA PRO A 184 14.66 13.46 6.50
C PRO A 184 15.83 13.15 5.56
N ASP A 185 16.84 12.48 6.08
CA ASP A 185 18.00 11.99 5.34
C ASP A 185 17.74 10.62 4.70
N ASN A 186 16.48 10.17 4.70
CA ASN A 186 16.07 8.85 4.23
C ASN A 186 16.95 7.77 4.91
N LEU A 187 17.54 6.86 4.13
CA LEU A 187 18.45 5.84 4.63
C LEU A 187 19.94 6.22 4.50
N THR A 188 20.28 7.48 4.19
CA THR A 188 21.68 7.88 3.91
C THR A 188 22.60 7.76 5.14
N ARG A 189 22.08 7.90 6.37
CA ARG A 189 22.83 7.56 7.59
C ARG A 189 23.31 6.11 7.68
N TYR A 190 22.71 5.19 6.92
CA TYR A 190 22.98 3.76 6.96
C TYR A 190 23.80 3.24 5.77
N VAL A 191 24.45 4.14 5.01
CA VAL A 191 25.28 3.77 3.85
C VAL A 191 26.31 2.67 4.17
N GLY A 192 26.92 2.69 5.35
CA GLY A 192 27.90 1.68 5.78
C GLY A 192 27.33 0.47 6.50
N ASP A 193 26.01 0.39 6.70
CA ASP A 193 25.39 -0.66 7.52
C ASP A 193 25.00 -1.86 6.65
N PRO A 194 25.67 -3.02 6.77
CA PRO A 194 25.38 -4.17 5.93
C PRO A 194 24.01 -4.78 6.23
N ILE A 195 23.50 -4.69 7.46
CA ILE A 195 22.21 -5.27 7.84
C ILE A 195 21.09 -4.52 7.13
N ILE A 196 21.12 -3.19 7.18
CA ILE A 196 20.10 -2.37 6.56
C ILE A 196 20.19 -2.48 5.03
N ASN A 197 21.38 -2.36 4.45
CA ASN A 197 21.54 -2.44 3.00
C ASN A 197 21.10 -3.81 2.44
N ILE A 198 21.53 -4.93 3.05
CA ILE A 198 21.13 -6.26 2.59
C ILE A 198 19.62 -6.45 2.77
N GLY A 199 19.07 -6.03 3.91
CA GLY A 199 17.63 -6.18 4.20
C GLY A 199 16.77 -5.40 3.20
N ILE A 200 17.05 -4.11 3.02
CA ILE A 200 16.30 -3.22 2.14
C ILE A 200 16.42 -3.65 0.68
N CYS A 201 17.64 -3.91 0.18
CA CYS A 201 17.85 -4.35 -1.19
C CYS A 201 17.17 -5.70 -1.48
N SER A 202 17.22 -6.63 -0.53
CA SER A 202 16.56 -7.93 -0.69
C SER A 202 15.04 -7.79 -0.74
N LEU A 203 14.45 -6.93 0.11
CA LEU A 203 13.01 -6.67 0.12
C LEU A 203 12.54 -6.07 -1.21
N ILE A 204 13.27 -5.10 -1.76
CA ILE A 204 13.00 -4.47 -3.07
C ILE A 204 12.96 -5.51 -4.18
N VAL A 205 14.00 -6.35 -4.28
CA VAL A 205 14.13 -7.37 -5.33
C VAL A 205 13.07 -8.46 -5.21
N ILE A 206 12.81 -8.92 -3.99
CA ILE A 206 11.78 -9.95 -3.74
C ILE A 206 10.38 -9.38 -4.02
N GLY A 207 10.13 -8.12 -3.64
CA GLY A 207 8.87 -7.42 -3.89
C GLY A 207 8.46 -7.44 -5.34
N ASP A 208 9.35 -7.02 -6.24
CA ASP A 208 9.09 -7.05 -7.68
C ASP A 208 8.85 -8.48 -8.17
N SER A 209 9.72 -9.43 -7.78
CA SER A 209 9.71 -10.82 -8.26
C SER A 209 8.44 -11.62 -7.95
N VAL A 210 7.63 -11.15 -6.99
CA VAL A 210 6.41 -11.85 -6.54
C VAL A 210 5.21 -11.58 -7.44
N LEU A 211 5.21 -10.47 -8.17
CA LEU A 211 4.12 -10.16 -9.08
C LEU A 211 4.17 -11.09 -10.30
N PRO A 212 3.08 -11.81 -10.61
CA PRO A 212 3.04 -12.76 -11.71
C PRO A 212 2.96 -12.01 -13.04
N TYR A 213 4.11 -11.72 -13.65
CA TYR A 213 4.23 -11.41 -15.07
C TYR A 213 4.12 -12.68 -15.92
#